data_AF-A0A2V2SLM4-F1
#
_entry.id   AF-A0A2V2SLM4-F1
#
_cell.length_a   1.000
_cell.length_b   1.000
_cell.length_c   1.000
_cell.angle_alpha   90.00
_cell.angle_beta   90.00
_cell.angle_gamma   90.00
#
_symmetry.space_group_name_H-M   'P 1'
#
loop_
_entity.id
_entity.type
_entity.pdbx_description
1 polymer ?
#
loop_
_entity_poly.entity_id
_entity_poly.type
_entity_poly.pdbx_seq_one_letter_code
_entity_poly.pdbx_strand_id
1 'polypeptide(L)'
;MSHRAMSTIRDAEEAIKHKFAEENPTGFDGPLRYEASGVVENERWWYIPCGWIGCSGCIVNKHDLYVNWLGSALSQPDYFWGHDHGIFHDLVDFAFASDTDRELAAKLILRFQHMHPNARGVYPKQPVWYLDRDIPSALAAQFPNFRRHFVWFAIPEIRQATETNGLRFTSILSNRA
;
A
#
# COMPACT_ATOMS: atom_id res chain seq x y z
N MET A 1 -27.25 -8.28 -14.41
CA MET A 1 -26.17 -7.83 -13.51
C MET A 1 -26.52 -8.35 -12.13
N SER A 2 -25.74 -9.31 -11.61
CA SER A 2 -25.97 -9.87 -10.28
C SER A 2 -25.65 -8.79 -9.23
N HIS A 3 -26.64 -8.36 -8.46
CA HIS A 3 -26.40 -7.59 -7.24
C HIS A 3 -25.62 -8.49 -6.28
N ARG A 4 -24.29 -8.40 -6.31
CA ARG A 4 -23.45 -9.03 -5.29
C ARG A 4 -23.81 -8.34 -3.97
N ALA A 5 -24.23 -9.11 -2.98
CA ALA A 5 -24.49 -8.58 -1.65
C ALA A 5 -23.24 -7.81 -1.18
N MET A 6 -23.43 -6.59 -0.65
CA MET A 6 -22.33 -5.86 -0.06
C MET A 6 -21.82 -6.65 1.14
N SER A 7 -20.51 -6.84 1.21
CA SER A 7 -19.87 -7.45 2.36
C SER A 7 -20.21 -6.67 3.63
N THR A 8 -20.21 -7.37 4.76
CA THR A 8 -20.50 -6.83 6.10
C THR A 8 -19.20 -6.66 6.90
N ILE A 9 -19.28 -5.92 8.01
CA ILE A 9 -18.15 -5.80 8.95
C ILE A 9 -17.70 -7.19 9.48
N ARG A 10 -18.64 -8.13 9.63
CA ARG A 10 -18.33 -9.51 10.04
C ARG A 10 -17.47 -10.22 8.99
N ASP A 11 -17.75 -9.99 7.71
CA ASP A 11 -16.92 -10.56 6.63
C ASP A 11 -15.50 -9.96 6.66
N ALA A 12 -15.37 -8.67 7.03
CA ALA A 12 -14.08 -8.04 7.23
C ALA A 12 -13.31 -8.63 8.42
N GLU A 13 -13.98 -8.84 9.57
CA GLU A 13 -13.39 -9.48 10.75
C GLU A 13 -12.87 -10.89 10.44
N GLU A 14 -13.61 -11.70 9.67
CA GLU A 14 -13.18 -13.02 9.25
C GLU A 14 -11.99 -12.96 8.29
N ALA A 15 -11.99 -12.02 7.34
CA ALA A 15 -10.85 -11.81 6.44
C ALA A 15 -9.56 -11.43 7.20
N ILE A 16 -9.68 -10.60 8.25
CA ILE A 16 -8.56 -10.23 9.13
C ILE A 16 -8.01 -11.46 9.85
N LYS A 17 -8.88 -12.28 10.45
CA LYS A 17 -8.47 -13.52 11.12
C LYS A 17 -7.76 -14.48 10.17
N HIS A 18 -8.29 -14.62 8.94
CA HIS A 18 -7.68 -15.45 7.91
C HIS A 18 -6.27 -14.98 7.56
N LYS A 19 -6.08 -13.68 7.26
CA LYS A 19 -4.75 -13.13 6.94
C LYS A 19 -3.76 -13.29 8.09
N PHE A 20 -4.21 -13.11 9.34
CA PHE A 20 -3.38 -13.39 10.51
C PHE A 20 -2.91 -14.84 10.56
N ALA A 21 -3.81 -15.81 10.35
CA ALA A 21 -3.47 -17.23 10.36
C ALA A 21 -2.49 -17.60 9.23
N GLU A 22 -2.63 -16.98 8.05
CA GLU A 22 -1.72 -17.18 6.91
C GLU A 22 -0.31 -16.62 7.18
N GLU A 23 -0.21 -15.40 7.72
CA GLU A 23 1.07 -14.71 7.92
C GLU A 23 1.76 -15.12 9.22
N ASN A 24 1.02 -15.64 10.20
CA ASN A 24 1.55 -16.10 11.46
C ASN A 24 0.89 -17.43 11.90
N PRO A 25 1.28 -18.56 11.28
CA PRO A 25 0.66 -19.88 11.52
C PRO A 25 0.76 -20.38 12.97
N THR A 26 1.63 -19.77 13.77
CA THR A 26 1.89 -20.15 15.17
C THR A 26 1.41 -19.10 16.19
N GLY A 27 0.91 -17.94 15.76
CA GLY A 27 0.97 -16.73 16.60
C GLY A 27 -0.32 -15.99 16.91
N PHE A 28 -1.48 -16.40 16.39
CA PHE A 28 -2.75 -15.76 16.75
C PHE A 28 -3.90 -16.75 16.89
N ASP A 29 -4.26 -17.05 18.14
CA ASP A 29 -5.45 -17.86 18.52
C ASP A 29 -6.43 -17.04 19.40
N GLY A 30 -6.24 -15.72 19.44
CA GLY A 30 -7.03 -14.80 20.25
C GLY A 30 -8.24 -14.23 19.50
N PRO A 31 -9.26 -13.72 20.23
CA PRO A 31 -10.30 -12.92 19.58
C PRO A 31 -9.69 -11.63 19.02
N LEU A 32 -10.16 -11.20 17.86
CA LEU A 32 -9.85 -9.88 17.31
C LEU A 32 -10.43 -8.82 18.26
N ARG A 33 -9.57 -7.95 18.81
CA ARG A 33 -9.97 -6.89 19.76
C ARG A 33 -9.72 -5.52 19.15
N TYR A 34 -10.75 -4.69 19.11
CA TYR A 34 -10.67 -3.27 18.76
C TYR A 34 -11.87 -2.53 19.36
N GLU A 35 -11.75 -1.21 19.46
CA GLU A 35 -12.86 -0.36 19.89
C GLU A 35 -13.78 -0.06 18.68
N ALA A 36 -15.05 -0.48 18.75
CA ALA A 36 -15.98 -0.34 17.65
C ALA A 36 -16.24 1.14 17.25
N SER A 37 -16.13 2.06 18.20
CA SER A 37 -16.24 3.52 17.98
C SER A 37 -15.13 4.08 17.07
N GLY A 38 -13.99 3.39 16.98
CA GLY A 38 -12.85 3.78 16.16
C GLY A 38 -12.89 3.21 14.73
N VAL A 39 -13.92 2.42 14.39
CA VAL A 39 -14.11 1.91 13.03
C VAL A 39 -14.53 3.07 12.14
N VAL A 40 -13.83 3.24 11.02
CA VAL A 40 -14.19 4.21 9.97
C VAL A 40 -14.64 3.43 8.74
N GLU A 41 -15.73 3.86 8.12
CA GLU A 41 -16.33 3.17 6.98
C GLU A 41 -16.68 4.18 5.89
N ASN A 42 -16.42 3.82 4.64
CA ASN A 42 -16.97 4.49 3.47
C ASN A 42 -17.58 3.46 2.50
N GLU A 43 -17.93 3.85 1.28
CA GLU A 43 -18.53 2.93 0.30
C GLU A 43 -17.58 1.79 -0.16
N ARG A 44 -16.26 1.99 -0.05
CA ARG A 44 -15.23 1.12 -0.64
C ARG A 44 -14.56 0.19 0.38
N TRP A 45 -14.38 0.64 1.63
CA TRP A 45 -13.60 -0.08 2.63
C TRP A 45 -14.02 0.22 4.07
N TRP A 46 -13.54 -0.62 5.00
CA TRP A 46 -13.54 -0.37 6.45
C TRP A 46 -12.12 -0.18 6.94
N TYR A 47 -11.91 0.78 7.82
CA TYR A 47 -10.74 0.85 8.67
C TYR A 47 -11.09 0.30 10.05
N ILE A 48 -10.30 -0.66 10.50
CA ILE A 48 -10.49 -1.35 11.78
C ILE A 48 -9.22 -1.12 12.61
N PRO A 49 -9.30 -0.46 13.78
CA PRO A 49 -8.15 -0.14 14.61
C PRO A 49 -7.68 -1.35 15.44
N CYS A 50 -7.52 -2.51 14.79
CA CYS A 50 -6.97 -3.71 15.40
C CYS A 50 -5.44 -3.74 15.22
N GLY A 51 -4.72 -3.23 16.23
CA GLY A 51 -3.27 -3.04 16.15
C GLY A 51 -2.46 -3.96 17.08
N TRP A 52 -1.15 -4.00 16.82
CA TRP A 52 -0.09 -4.53 17.68
C TRP A 52 1.13 -3.63 17.55
N ILE A 53 2.25 -3.95 18.22
CA ILE A 53 3.46 -3.12 18.14
C ILE A 53 3.89 -2.94 16.67
N GLY A 54 3.90 -1.68 16.20
CA GLY A 54 4.25 -1.32 14.82
C GLY A 54 3.08 -1.31 13.82
N CYS A 55 1.86 -1.63 14.26
CA CYS A 55 0.67 -1.67 13.40
C CYS A 55 -0.41 -0.70 13.92
N SER A 56 -0.88 0.18 13.04
CA SER A 56 -1.95 1.16 13.32
C SER A 56 -3.36 0.63 13.04
N GLY A 57 -3.52 -0.65 12.68
CA GLY A 57 -4.79 -1.25 12.28
C GLY A 57 -4.74 -1.85 10.88
N CYS A 58 -5.91 -2.03 10.27
CA CYS A 58 -6.02 -2.47 8.89
C CYS A 58 -7.14 -1.74 8.14
N ILE A 59 -7.00 -1.68 6.81
CA ILE A 59 -8.11 -1.34 5.91
C ILE A 59 -8.55 -2.61 5.20
N VAL A 60 -9.86 -2.86 5.14
CA VAL A 60 -10.45 -4.01 4.46
C VAL A 60 -11.37 -3.54 3.34
N ASN A 61 -11.06 -3.94 2.11
CA ASN A 61 -11.88 -3.64 0.94
C ASN A 61 -13.22 -4.38 0.97
N LYS A 62 -14.33 -3.70 0.71
CA LYS A 62 -15.66 -4.34 0.72
C LYS A 62 -15.89 -5.29 -0.45
N HIS A 63 -15.26 -5.03 -1.60
CA HIS A 63 -15.54 -5.75 -2.84
C HIS A 63 -14.85 -7.12 -2.93
N ASP A 64 -13.66 -7.25 -2.34
CA ASP A 64 -12.78 -8.41 -2.45
C ASP A 64 -12.18 -8.87 -1.11
N LEU A 65 -12.57 -8.22 0.00
CA LEU A 65 -12.09 -8.49 1.36
C LEU A 65 -10.56 -8.46 1.48
N TYR A 66 -9.87 -7.73 0.60
CA TYR A 66 -8.44 -7.51 0.76
C TYR A 66 -8.15 -6.76 2.05
N VAL A 67 -7.33 -7.36 2.91
CA VAL A 67 -6.88 -6.76 4.17
C VAL A 67 -5.50 -6.15 3.96
N ASN A 68 -5.43 -4.83 4.09
CA ASN A 68 -4.20 -4.04 4.07
C ASN A 68 -3.79 -3.68 5.50
N TRP A 69 -2.74 -4.33 6.03
CA TRP A 69 -2.15 -3.92 7.31
C TRP A 69 -1.59 -2.51 7.20
N LEU A 70 -1.63 -1.74 8.29
CA LEU A 70 -1.14 -0.36 8.28
C LEU A 70 0.07 -0.27 9.19
N GLY A 71 1.26 -0.03 8.62
CA GLY A 71 2.45 0.26 9.39
C GLY A 71 2.29 1.59 10.14
N SER A 72 2.75 1.65 11.40
CA SER A 72 2.57 2.82 12.27
C SER A 72 3.42 4.04 11.95
N ALA A 73 4.15 4.01 10.83
CA ALA A 73 5.03 5.11 10.39
C ALA A 73 4.28 6.26 9.71
N LEU A 74 3.04 6.04 9.27
CA LEU A 74 2.24 7.04 8.55
C LEU A 74 1.07 7.54 9.40
N SER A 75 0.64 8.77 9.11
CA SER A 75 -0.55 9.34 9.70
C SER A 75 -1.82 8.67 9.15
N GLN A 76 -2.94 8.80 9.88
CA GLN A 76 -4.22 8.27 9.44
C GLN A 76 -4.71 8.81 8.09
N PRO A 77 -4.67 10.13 7.85
CA PRO A 77 -4.99 10.67 6.55
C PRO A 77 -4.14 10.08 5.42
N ASP A 78 -2.86 9.81 5.66
CA ASP A 78 -1.95 9.31 4.63
C ASP A 78 -2.27 7.87 4.24
N TYR A 79 -2.48 6.98 5.21
CA TYR A 79 -2.81 5.61 4.84
C TYR A 79 -4.20 5.45 4.21
N PHE A 80 -5.17 6.32 4.54
CA PHE A 80 -6.46 6.36 3.84
C PHE A 80 -6.27 6.82 2.39
N TRP A 81 -5.55 7.93 2.21
CA TRP A 81 -5.26 8.46 0.90
C TRP A 81 -4.49 7.44 0.04
N GLY A 82 -3.45 6.81 0.59
CA GLY A 82 -2.66 5.80 -0.10
C GLY A 82 -3.51 4.62 -0.54
N HIS A 83 -4.34 4.09 0.36
CA HIS A 83 -5.25 2.98 0.04
C HIS A 83 -6.23 3.33 -1.08
N ASP A 84 -6.82 4.53 -1.04
CA ASP A 84 -7.75 4.99 -2.07
C ASP A 84 -7.09 5.12 -3.46
N HIS A 85 -5.77 5.35 -3.49
CA HIS A 85 -4.94 5.45 -4.70
C HIS A 85 -4.18 4.16 -5.04
N GLY A 86 -4.54 3.03 -4.43
CA GLY A 86 -3.95 1.72 -4.73
C GLY A 86 -2.52 1.53 -4.23
N ILE A 87 -2.08 2.34 -3.25
CA ILE A 87 -0.82 2.17 -2.55
C ILE A 87 -1.09 1.41 -1.25
N PHE A 88 -0.49 0.23 -1.14
CA PHE A 88 -0.74 -0.71 -0.05
C PHE A 88 0.54 -0.95 0.77
N HIS A 89 0.39 -1.47 1.99
CA HIS A 89 1.51 -1.96 2.79
C HIS A 89 1.91 -3.37 2.33
N ASP A 90 2.05 -3.52 1.01
CA ASP A 90 2.44 -4.72 0.29
C ASP A 90 3.08 -4.26 -1.04
N LEU A 91 3.55 -5.20 -1.85
CA LEU A 91 4.18 -4.91 -3.12
C LEU A 91 3.15 -4.47 -4.17
N VAL A 92 3.38 -3.32 -4.77
CA VAL A 92 2.54 -2.75 -5.83
C VAL A 92 3.31 -2.62 -7.15
N ASP A 93 2.57 -2.73 -8.25
CA ASP A 93 3.05 -2.30 -9.55
C ASP A 93 2.69 -0.83 -9.71
N PHE A 94 3.70 0.03 -9.82
CA PHE A 94 3.58 1.48 -9.84
C PHE A 94 4.12 2.04 -11.15
N ALA A 95 3.38 2.97 -11.77
CA ALA A 95 3.84 3.66 -12.97
C ALA A 95 3.44 5.13 -12.94
N PHE A 96 4.39 6.01 -13.26
CA PHE A 96 4.12 7.43 -13.53
C PHE A 96 3.35 7.59 -14.84
N ALA A 97 2.48 8.60 -14.92
CA ALA A 97 1.87 8.97 -16.19
C ALA A 97 2.94 9.51 -17.17
N SER A 98 2.73 9.32 -18.47
CA SER A 98 3.69 9.71 -19.51
C SER A 98 3.97 11.21 -19.58
N ASP A 99 3.06 12.04 -19.07
CA ASP A 99 3.13 13.49 -18.99
C ASP A 99 3.67 14.02 -17.65
N THR A 100 4.11 13.13 -16.75
CA THR A 100 4.70 13.51 -15.46
C THR A 100 5.94 14.38 -15.68
N ASP A 101 6.14 15.38 -14.81
CA ASP A 101 7.38 16.15 -14.80
C ASP A 101 8.59 15.28 -14.44
N ARG A 102 9.65 15.36 -15.25
CA ARG A 102 10.82 14.47 -15.15
C ARG A 102 11.65 14.74 -13.90
N GLU A 103 11.75 16.00 -13.47
CA GLU A 103 12.47 16.35 -12.24
C GLU A 103 11.72 15.87 -11.00
N LEU A 104 10.40 16.00 -10.99
CA LEU A 104 9.52 15.47 -9.95
C LEU A 104 9.64 13.94 -9.86
N ALA A 105 9.55 13.24 -10.99
CA ALA A 105 9.72 11.79 -11.01
C ALA A 105 11.10 11.38 -10.49
N ALA A 106 12.18 12.06 -10.90
CA ALA A 106 13.53 11.79 -10.40
C ALA A 106 13.60 11.86 -8.87
N LYS A 107 13.02 12.92 -8.28
CA LYS A 107 12.98 13.11 -6.81
C LYS A 107 12.21 11.98 -6.11
N LEU A 108 11.08 11.55 -6.66
CA LEU A 108 10.27 10.47 -6.09
C LEU A 108 10.95 9.10 -6.21
N ILE A 109 11.62 8.83 -7.34
CA ILE A 109 12.35 7.57 -7.55
C ILE A 109 13.47 7.39 -6.52
N LEU A 110 14.17 8.46 -6.16
CA LEU A 110 15.19 8.41 -5.09
C LEU A 110 14.59 7.98 -3.74
N ARG A 111 13.33 8.33 -3.45
CA ARG A 111 12.64 7.86 -2.23
C ARG A 111 12.33 6.37 -2.31
N PHE A 112 12.01 5.87 -3.50
CA PHE A 112 11.72 4.46 -3.71
C PHE A 112 12.91 3.57 -3.46
N GLN A 113 14.15 4.04 -3.73
CA GLN A 113 15.41 3.30 -3.65
C GLN A 113 15.82 2.79 -2.26
N HIS A 114 15.17 3.27 -1.19
CA HIS A 114 15.57 2.95 0.18
C HIS A 114 14.60 2.00 0.91
N MET A 115 13.61 1.44 0.22
CA MET A 115 12.47 0.81 0.88
C MET A 115 12.49 -0.73 0.83
N HIS A 116 13.18 -1.28 1.83
CA HIS A 116 13.05 -2.57 2.52
C HIS A 116 13.80 -3.85 2.04
N PRO A 117 14.78 -4.34 2.84
CA PRO A 117 14.98 -5.77 3.10
C PRO A 117 13.86 -6.34 3.99
N ASN A 118 13.44 -7.59 3.84
CA ASN A 118 12.35 -8.16 4.66
C ASN A 118 12.68 -8.22 6.17
N ALA A 119 11.73 -8.62 7.02
CA ALA A 119 11.91 -8.74 8.48
C ALA A 119 13.08 -9.65 8.93
N ARG A 120 13.67 -10.42 8.01
CA ARG A 120 14.88 -11.24 8.24
C ARG A 120 16.16 -10.60 7.67
N GLY A 121 16.10 -9.33 7.27
CA GLY A 121 17.19 -8.63 6.61
C GLY A 121 17.45 -9.07 5.15
N VAL A 122 16.56 -9.87 4.56
CA VAL A 122 16.76 -10.38 3.20
C VAL A 122 16.17 -9.40 2.19
N TYR A 123 17.04 -8.77 1.41
CA TYR A 123 16.63 -7.97 0.26
C TYR A 123 15.84 -8.82 -0.74
N PRO A 124 14.77 -8.27 -1.36
CA PRO A 124 14.10 -8.97 -2.45
C PRO A 124 15.14 -9.38 -3.51
N LYS A 125 15.10 -10.64 -3.97
CA LYS A 125 16.07 -11.19 -4.94
C LYS A 125 16.04 -10.48 -6.29
N GLN A 126 14.96 -9.77 -6.59
CA GLN A 126 14.90 -8.86 -7.73
C GLN A 126 14.32 -7.53 -7.28
N PRO A 127 15.19 -6.56 -7.07
CA PRO A 127 14.78 -5.18 -7.00
C PRO A 127 14.99 -4.50 -8.36
N VAL A 128 14.01 -3.73 -8.81
CA VAL A 128 14.22 -2.72 -9.86
C VAL A 128 14.86 -1.49 -9.20
N TRP A 129 16.01 -1.67 -8.54
CA TRP A 129 16.79 -0.54 -8.05
C TRP A 129 17.49 0.05 -9.28
N TYR A 130 17.07 1.22 -9.74
CA TYR A 130 18.00 2.04 -10.49
C TYR A 130 19.11 2.42 -9.52
N LEU A 131 20.37 2.27 -9.91
CA LEU A 131 21.42 3.01 -9.23
C LEU A 131 21.19 4.50 -9.56
N ASP A 132 21.59 5.42 -8.70
CA ASP A 132 21.35 6.86 -8.91
C ASP A 132 21.84 7.32 -10.29
N ARG A 133 22.98 6.75 -10.72
CA ARG A 133 23.56 6.98 -12.05
C ARG A 133 22.70 6.51 -13.24
N ASP A 134 21.79 5.57 -13.02
CA ASP A 134 20.93 4.98 -14.06
C ASP A 134 19.58 5.71 -14.17
N ILE A 135 19.19 6.49 -13.16
CA ILE A 135 17.92 7.25 -13.15
C ILE A 135 17.80 8.19 -14.35
N PRO A 136 18.81 9.02 -14.71
CA PRO A 136 18.67 9.95 -15.84
C PRO A 136 18.41 9.21 -17.15
N SER A 137 19.12 8.10 -17.39
CA SER A 137 18.93 7.28 -18.60
C SER A 137 17.56 6.61 -18.63
N ALA A 138 17.09 6.10 -17.48
CA ALA A 138 15.76 5.50 -17.38
C ALA A 138 14.68 6.54 -17.70
N LEU A 139 14.73 7.69 -17.03
CA LEU A 139 13.81 8.80 -17.28
C LEU A 139 13.83 9.19 -18.76
N ALA A 140 15.02 9.40 -19.36
CA ALA A 140 15.16 9.84 -20.74
C ALA A 140 14.47 8.91 -21.77
N ALA A 141 14.51 7.60 -21.56
CA ALA A 141 13.90 6.63 -22.47
C ALA A 141 12.37 6.56 -22.31
N GLN A 142 11.89 6.25 -21.10
CA GLN A 142 10.47 6.17 -20.74
C GLN A 142 10.35 6.17 -19.22
N PHE A 143 9.25 6.68 -18.66
CA PHE A 143 9.05 6.51 -17.21
C PHE A 143 9.11 5.02 -16.84
N PRO A 144 9.88 4.66 -15.80
CA PRO A 144 9.98 3.28 -15.38
C PRO A 144 8.65 2.79 -14.81
N ASN A 145 8.30 1.56 -15.19
CA ASN A 145 7.23 0.81 -14.56
C ASN A 145 7.85 -0.03 -13.43
N PHE A 146 7.59 0.34 -12.18
CA PHE A 146 8.04 -0.40 -11.02
C PHE A 146 7.15 -1.61 -10.85
N ARG A 147 7.73 -2.80 -10.86
CA ARG A 147 7.00 -4.05 -10.61
C ARG A 147 7.32 -4.57 -9.23
N ARG A 148 6.31 -5.02 -8.49
CA ARG A 148 6.46 -5.62 -7.16
C ARG A 148 7.27 -4.73 -6.22
N HIS A 149 6.94 -3.44 -6.17
CA HIS A 149 7.67 -2.44 -5.41
C HIS A 149 6.94 -2.04 -4.14
N PHE A 150 7.68 -1.86 -3.04
CA PHE A 150 7.11 -1.36 -1.80
C PHE A 150 7.13 0.17 -1.82
N VAL A 151 5.96 0.80 -1.95
CA VAL A 151 5.82 2.27 -2.11
C VAL A 151 5.27 2.94 -0.84
N TRP A 152 4.87 2.15 0.17
CA TRP A 152 4.14 2.63 1.36
C TRP A 152 4.74 3.87 2.01
N PHE A 153 6.04 3.89 2.35
CA PHE A 153 6.58 5.04 3.07
C PHE A 153 6.77 6.30 2.22
N ALA A 154 6.56 6.23 0.90
CA ALA A 154 6.59 7.40 0.02
C ALA A 154 5.19 8.03 -0.16
N ILE A 155 4.15 7.51 0.51
CA ILE A 155 2.79 8.05 0.44
C ILE A 155 2.75 9.56 0.70
N PRO A 156 3.40 10.12 1.74
CA PRO A 156 3.34 11.57 1.99
C PRO A 156 3.86 12.40 0.81
N GLU A 157 4.99 11.99 0.22
CA GLU A 157 5.61 12.69 -0.91
C GLU A 157 4.79 12.53 -2.20
N ILE A 158 4.24 11.34 -2.46
CA ILE A 158 3.36 11.10 -3.62
C ILE A 158 2.06 11.90 -3.47
N ARG A 159 1.48 11.93 -2.27
CA ARG A 159 0.28 12.71 -1.98
C ARG A 159 0.52 14.18 -2.23
N GLN A 160 1.58 14.74 -1.64
CA GLN A 160 1.95 16.14 -1.85
C GLN A 160 2.15 16.45 -3.34
N ALA A 161 2.87 15.59 -4.06
CA ALA A 161 3.12 15.75 -5.49
C ALA A 161 1.83 15.68 -6.33
N THR A 162 0.87 14.84 -5.93
CA THR A 162 -0.44 14.73 -6.60
C THR A 162 -1.28 15.99 -6.37
N GLU A 163 -1.36 16.44 -5.12
CA GLU A 163 -2.18 17.57 -4.70
C GLU A 163 -1.60 18.93 -5.17
N THR A 164 -0.27 19.05 -5.23
CA THR A 164 0.41 20.34 -5.48
C THR A 164 1.02 20.46 -6.88
N ASN A 165 1.54 19.36 -7.43
CA ASN A 165 2.32 19.38 -8.67
C ASN A 165 1.61 18.66 -9.83
N GLY A 166 0.38 18.19 -9.62
CA GLY A 166 -0.39 17.51 -10.65
C GLY A 166 0.15 16.14 -11.05
N LEU A 167 0.92 15.48 -10.16
CA LEU A 167 1.40 14.12 -10.38
C LEU A 167 0.23 13.20 -10.71
N ARG A 168 0.38 12.40 -11.77
CA ARG A 168 -0.53 11.31 -12.12
C ARG A 168 0.24 10.00 -12.13
N PHE A 169 -0.37 8.96 -11.59
CA PHE A 169 0.24 7.65 -11.53
C PHE A 169 -0.83 6.56 -11.54
N THR A 170 -0.38 5.32 -11.73
CA THR A 170 -1.15 4.11 -11.49
C THR A 170 -0.43 3.28 -10.44
N SER A 171 -1.19 2.67 -9.54
CA SER A 171 -0.67 1.76 -8.52
C SER A 171 -1.68 0.63 -8.32
N ILE A 172 -1.23 -0.61 -8.50
CA ILE A 172 -2.07 -1.80 -8.33
C ILE A 172 -1.32 -2.85 -7.51
N LEU A 173 -2.04 -3.65 -6.73
CA LEU A 173 -1.43 -4.72 -5.94
C LEU A 173 -0.80 -5.78 -6.87
N SER A 174 0.48 -6.08 -6.70
CA SER A 174 1.24 -6.89 -7.69
C SER A 174 0.87 -8.36 -7.71
N ASN A 175 0.30 -8.88 -6.63
CA ASN A 175 -0.12 -10.28 -6.52
C ASN A 175 -1.57 -10.50 -7.04
N ARG A 176 -2.19 -9.48 -7.63
CA ARG A 176 -3.56 -9.52 -8.18
C ARG A 176 -3.67 -8.99 -9.62
N ALA A 177 -2.53 -8.86 -10.32
CA ALA A 177 -2.48 -8.48 -11.75
C ALA A 177 -2.48 -9.70 -12.67
#